data_AF-A0A3B0SYX8-F1
#
_entry.id   AF-A0A3B0SYX8-F1
#
_cell.length_a   1.000
_cell.length_b   1.000
_cell.length_c   1.000
_cell.angle_alpha   90.00
_cell.angle_beta   90.00
_cell.angle_gamma   90.00
#
_symmetry.space_group_name_H-M   'P 1'
#
loop_
_entity.id
_entity.type
_entity.pdbx_description
1 polymer ?
#
loop_
_entity_poly.entity_id
_entity_poly.type
_entity_poly.pdbx_seq_one_letter_code
_entity_poly.pdbx_strand_id
1 'polypeptide(L)' 'PWKLTEFKKVHSQWDAVFAEKGWGSMFLNNHDFPRSVSRWGNDSKAHWHNSATMLQTFLLSMRGTPYFYPALCNRTS' A
#
# COMPACT_ATOMS: atom_id res chain seq x y z
N PRO A 1 3.38 6.48 -16.20
CA PRO A 1 2.69 6.77 -14.92
C PRO A 1 1.37 5.99 -14.83
N TRP A 2 1.14 5.31 -13.71
CA TRP A 2 -0.11 4.58 -13.44
C TRP A 2 -1.22 5.56 -13.07
N LYS A 3 -2.49 5.21 -13.33
CA LYS A 3 -3.64 6.04 -12.94
C LYS A 3 -4.21 5.56 -11.60
N LEU A 4 -4.62 6.50 -10.76
CA LEU A 4 -5.29 6.19 -9.49
C LEU A 4 -6.57 5.36 -9.70
N THR A 5 -7.27 5.56 -10.82
CA THR A 5 -8.46 4.78 -11.17
C THR A 5 -8.14 3.30 -11.40
N GLU A 6 -6.99 3.00 -12.02
CA GLU A 6 -6.52 1.62 -12.23
C GLU A 6 -6.12 0.98 -10.90
N PHE A 7 -5.41 1.72 -10.04
CA PHE A 7 -5.07 1.29 -8.69
C PHE A 7 -6.32 0.90 -7.89
N LYS A 8 -7.33 1.79 -7.86
CA LYS A 8 -8.60 1.54 -7.16
C LYS A 8 -9.32 0.32 -7.74
N LYS A 9 -9.40 0.21 -9.07
CA LYS A 9 -10.07 -0.92 -9.74
C LYS A 9 -9.48 -2.26 -9.31
N VAL A 10 -8.16 -2.39 -9.30
CA VAL A 10 -7.48 -3.64 -8.90
C VAL A 10 -7.80 -3.98 -7.44
N HIS A 11 -7.67 -3.02 -6.52
CA HIS A 11 -7.93 -3.28 -5.10
C HIS A 11 -9.40 -3.57 -4.81
N SER A 12 -10.34 -2.91 -5.51
CA SER A 12 -11.77 -3.22 -5.42
C SER A 12 -12.11 -4.61 -5.94
N GLN A 13 -11.40 -5.09 -6.97
CA GLN A 13 -11.56 -6.48 -7.45
C GLN A 13 -11.09 -7.48 -6.40
N TRP A 14 -9.94 -7.24 -5.76
CA TRP A 14 -9.46 -8.10 -4.67
C TRP A 14 -10.41 -8.10 -3.48
N ASP A 15 -10.89 -6.93 -3.03
CA ASP A 15 -11.87 -6.83 -1.95
C ASP A 15 -13.17 -7.57 -2.28
N ALA A 16 -13.66 -7.47 -3.52
CA ALA A 16 -14.85 -8.18 -3.98
C ALA A 16 -14.67 -9.71 -3.97
N VAL A 17 -13.50 -10.22 -4.37
CA VAL A 17 -13.20 -11.67 -4.33
C VAL A 17 -13.23 -12.19 -2.89
N PHE A 18 -12.68 -11.44 -1.93
CA PHE A 18 -12.66 -11.83 -0.52
C PHE A 18 -13.96 -11.50 0.24
N ALA A 19 -14.92 -10.80 -0.38
CA ALA A 19 -16.20 -10.50 0.24
C ALA A 19 -17.08 -11.75 0.39
N GLU A 20 -16.99 -12.70 -0.54
CA GLU A 20 -17.80 -13.93 -0.52
C GLU A 20 -17.10 -15.07 0.21
N LYS A 21 -15.80 -15.31 -0.06
CA LYS A 21 -15.04 -16.39 0.56
C LYS A 21 -13.53 -16.19 0.47
N GLY A 22 -12.82 -16.51 1.55
CA GLY A 22 -11.36 -16.51 1.60
C GLY A 22 -10.80 -15.39 2.48
N TRP A 23 -9.47 -15.31 2.56
CA TRP A 23 -8.77 -14.28 3.33
C TRP A 23 -7.46 -13.92 2.63
N GLY A 24 -7.37 -12.67 2.18
CA GLY A 24 -6.22 -12.18 1.42
C GLY A 24 -5.08 -11.68 2.29
N SER A 25 -3.85 -11.80 1.79
CA SER A 25 -2.69 -11.10 2.33
C SER A 25 -2.52 -9.77 1.60
N MET A 26 -2.74 -8.66 2.29
CA MET A 26 -2.74 -7.32 1.71
C MET A 26 -1.37 -6.65 1.92
N PHE A 27 -0.64 -6.39 0.84
CA PHE A 27 0.66 -5.71 0.89
C PHE A 27 0.87 -4.82 -0.33
N LEU A 28 1.55 -3.68 -0.14
CA LEU A 28 1.91 -2.77 -1.23
C LEU A 28 3.39 -2.87 -1.64
N ASN A 29 4.18 -3.59 -0.85
CA ASN A 29 5.59 -3.85 -1.08
C ASN A 29 6.03 -5.09 -0.29
N ASN A 30 7.07 -5.76 -0.78
CA ASN A 30 7.78 -6.85 -0.13
C ASN A 30 9.28 -6.70 -0.46
N HIS A 31 10.10 -7.73 -0.27
CA HIS A 31 11.53 -7.68 -0.59
C HIS A 31 11.83 -7.61 -2.10
N ASP A 32 10.89 -8.04 -2.94
CA ASP A 32 11.02 -8.06 -4.41
C ASP A 32 10.53 -6.75 -5.05
N PHE A 33 9.71 -5.98 -4.34
CA PHE A 33 9.08 -4.77 -4.85
C PHE A 33 9.65 -3.49 -4.23
N PRO A 34 9.75 -2.40 -5.02
CA PRO A 34 10.23 -1.11 -4.52
C PRO A 34 9.32 -0.55 -3.43
N ARG A 35 9.85 0.42 -2.65
CA ARG A 35 9.11 1.04 -1.54
C ARG A 35 7.77 1.60 -2.01
N SER A 36 6.71 1.28 -1.26
CA SER A 36 5.33 1.62 -1.59
C SER A 36 5.10 3.13 -1.73
N VAL A 37 5.77 3.97 -0.93
CA VAL A 37 5.64 5.43 -1.02
C VAL A 37 6.21 6.00 -2.32
N SER A 38 7.37 5.50 -2.78
CA SER A 38 7.96 5.94 -4.06
C SER A 38 7.17 5.43 -5.26
N ARG A 39 6.53 4.26 -5.13
CA ARG A 39 5.72 3.67 -6.22
C ARG A 39 4.31 4.24 -6.29
N TRP A 40 3.65 4.38 -5.14
CA TRP A 40 2.21 4.64 -5.02
C TRP A 40 1.85 6.00 -4.38
N GLY A 41 2.84 6.78 -3.94
CA GLY A 41 2.63 8.05 -3.26
C GLY A 41 3.64 9.11 -3.70
N ASN A 42 4.03 9.97 -2.75
CA ASN A 42 5.04 11.00 -2.96
C ASN A 42 6.14 10.86 -1.90
N ASP A 43 7.37 10.56 -2.34
CA ASP A 43 8.53 10.32 -1.46
C ASP A 43 9.40 11.56 -1.21
N SER A 44 8.95 12.74 -1.64
CA SER A 44 9.58 14.01 -1.28
C SER A 44 9.58 14.23 0.23
N LYS A 45 10.57 14.97 0.74
CA LYS A 45 10.70 15.29 2.18
C LYS A 45 9.43 15.91 2.77
N ALA A 46 8.65 16.64 1.99
CA ALA A 46 7.42 17.29 2.44
C ALA A 46 6.21 16.32 2.55
N HIS A 47 6.20 15.20 1.81
CA HIS A 47 5.00 14.39 1.64
C HIS A 47 5.18 12.90 1.96
N TRP A 48 6.41 12.43 2.19
CA TRP A 48 6.67 11.00 2.44
C TRP A 48 5.89 10.47 3.64
N HIS A 49 5.80 11.24 4.73
CA HIS A 49 5.12 10.81 5.95
C HIS A 49 3.61 10.66 5.73
N ASN A 50 2.98 11.71 5.19
CA ASN A 50 1.54 11.68 4.89
C ASN A 50 1.19 10.61 3.85
N SER A 51 2.06 10.41 2.85
CA SER A 51 1.89 9.37 1.84
C SER A 51 2.00 7.97 2.46
N ALA A 52 2.98 7.74 3.33
CA ALA A 52 3.13 6.47 4.04
C ALA A 52 1.90 6.18 4.90
N THR A 53 1.48 7.15 5.70
CA THR A 53 0.29 7.03 6.57
C THR A 53 -0.96 6.76 5.75
N MET A 54 -1.19 7.49 4.65
CA MET A 54 -2.34 7.26 3.77
C MET A 54 -2.37 5.83 3.20
N LEU A 55 -1.23 5.33 2.70
CA LEU A 55 -1.15 3.99 2.12
C LEU A 55 -1.32 2.89 3.18
N GLN A 56 -0.82 3.11 4.40
CA GLN A 56 -1.01 2.17 5.51
C GLN A 56 -2.46 2.15 6.01
N THR A 57 -3.09 3.32 6.17
CA THR A 57 -4.51 3.43 6.50
C THR A 57 -5.38 2.74 5.45
N PHE A 58 -5.04 2.91 4.17
CA PHE A 58 -5.72 2.21 3.08
C PHE A 58 -5.61 0.68 3.23
N LEU A 59 -4.41 0.14 3.46
CA LEU A 59 -4.22 -1.30 3.69
C LEU A 59 -5.01 -1.82 4.89
N LEU A 60 -5.04 -1.07 6.00
CA LEU A 60 -5.76 -1.41 7.22
C LEU A 60 -7.29 -1.36 7.06
N SER A 61 -7.79 -0.67 6.04
CA SER A 61 -9.22 -0.59 5.74
C SER A 61 -9.74 -1.72 4.86
N MET A 62 -8.85 -2.54 4.28
CA MET A 62 -9.22 -3.65 3.41
C MET A 62 -9.48 -4.95 4.19
N ARG A 63 -10.28 -5.85 3.61
CA ARG A 63 -10.51 -7.19 4.15
C ARG A 63 -9.30 -8.09 3.91
N GLY A 64 -8.59 -8.44 4.98
CA GLY A 64 -7.45 -9.35 4.90
C GLY A 64 -6.45 -9.13 6.03
N THR A 65 -5.32 -9.83 5.94
CA THR A 65 -4.18 -9.59 6.83
C THR A 65 -3.24 -8.59 6.17
N PRO A 66 -3.08 -7.37 6.73
CA PRO A 66 -2.12 -6.41 6.22
C PRO A 66 -0.69 -6.86 6.58
N TYR A 67 0.21 -6.80 5.61
CA TYR A 67 1.65 -7.04 5.80
C TYR A 67 2.44 -5.75 5.58
N PHE A 68 3.27 -5.44 6.56
CA PHE A 68 4.18 -4.30 6.51
C PHE A 68 5.60 -4.82 6.35
N TYR A 69 6.23 -4.47 5.23
CA TYR A 69 7.64 -4.79 5.03
C TYR A 69 8.52 -3.75 5.76
N PRO A 70 9.45 -4.18 6.63
CA PRO A 70 10.36 -3.27 7.30
C PRO A 70 11.25 -2.58 6.28
N ALA A 71 10.98 -1.30 6.04
CA ALA A 71 11.85 -0.49 5.24
C ALA A 71 12.80 0.21 6.22
N LEU A 72 14.09 -0.16 6.25
CA LEU A 72 15.11 0.53 7.04
C LEU A 72 14.93 2.05 6.85
N CYS A 73 14.49 2.71 7.91
CA CYS A 73 14.25 4.14 7.93
C CYS A 73 15.53 4.79 8.46
N ASN A 74 16.48 5.02 7.57
CA ASN A 74 17.68 5.81 7.88
C ASN A 74 17.52 7.23 7.32
N ARG A 75 16.42 7.90 7.67
CA ARG A 75 16.18 9.31 7.36
C ARG A 75 15.78 10.05 8.63
N THR A 76 16.67 10.04 9.62
CA THR A 76 16.74 11.09 10.63
C THR A 76 17.40 12.31 10.00
N SER A 77 16.63 13.38 9.86
CA SER A 77 17.13 14.76 9.84
C SER A 77 16.08 15.62 10.53
#